data_AF-A0A932DDF3-F1
#
_entry.id   AF-A0A932DDF3-F1
#
_cell.length_a   1.000
_cell.length_b   1.000
_cell.length_c   1.000
_cell.angle_alpha   90.00
_cell.angle_beta   90.00
_cell.angle_gamma   90.00
#
_symmetry.space_group_name_H-M   'P 1'
#
loop_
_entity.id
_entity.type
_entity.pdbx_description
1 polymer ?
#
loop_
_entity_poly.entity_id
_entity_poly.type
_entity_poly.pdbx_seq_one_letter_code
_entity_poly.pdbx_strand_id
1 'polypeptide(L)'
;MNETDQLGDDLQPLPARLAAAFGSLQAARVFVPPAVDAAVLRAARAHFEAHQRSARPVAGSLAGLLNSARARWLRAPAIALGALAVLAIVVVTGLRIVMTRSVSQPTKADIDQNGRVDILDAFALSRSLSAGRPPRPAWDVNGDGLVDQRDVAAVASQAVRLNNGPGA
;
A
#
# COMPACT_ATOMS: atom_id res chain seq x y z
N MET A 1 -11.39 -46.80 15.83
CA MET A 1 -12.31 -46.65 14.68
C MET A 1 -13.51 -45.86 15.16
N ASN A 2 -13.95 -44.73 14.62
CA ASN A 2 -13.43 -43.78 13.65
C ASN A 2 -14.28 -42.50 13.86
N GLU A 3 -13.69 -41.39 14.30
CA GLU A 3 -14.40 -40.12 14.57
C GLU A 3 -14.39 -39.15 13.36
N THR A 4 -14.07 -39.63 12.15
CA THR A 4 -13.86 -38.77 10.96
C THR A 4 -15.06 -38.61 10.03
N ASP A 5 -16.19 -39.28 10.26
CA ASP A 5 -17.32 -39.28 9.31
C ASP A 5 -18.38 -38.19 9.56
N GLN A 6 -18.31 -37.41 10.65
CA GLN A 6 -19.37 -36.42 10.97
C GLN A 6 -19.14 -35.01 10.40
N LEU A 7 -18.01 -34.72 9.74
CA LEU A 7 -17.70 -33.38 9.23
C LEU A 7 -18.18 -33.12 7.78
N GLY A 8 -18.82 -34.10 7.14
CA GLY A 8 -19.21 -34.03 5.72
C GLY A 8 -20.65 -33.59 5.43
N ASP A 9 -21.56 -33.64 6.41
CA ASP A 9 -23.01 -33.61 6.15
C ASP A 9 -23.69 -32.24 6.37
N ASP A 10 -22.98 -31.24 6.91
CA ASP A 10 -23.52 -29.88 7.16
C ASP A 10 -23.31 -28.91 5.97
N LEU A 11 -22.79 -29.39 4.84
CA LEU A 11 -22.66 -28.58 3.64
C LEU A 11 -24.04 -28.48 2.97
N GLN A 12 -24.78 -27.41 3.32
CA GLN A 12 -26.03 -27.06 2.64
C GLN A 12 -25.85 -27.19 1.12
N PRO A 13 -26.72 -27.95 0.42
CA PRO A 13 -26.61 -28.12 -1.01
C PRO A 13 -26.65 -26.75 -1.68
N LEU A 14 -25.61 -26.44 -2.45
CA LEU A 14 -25.48 -25.18 -3.16
C LEU A 14 -26.76 -24.93 -3.97
N PRO A 15 -27.35 -23.71 -3.90
CA PRO A 15 -28.54 -23.39 -4.69
C PRO A 15 -28.28 -23.70 -6.16
N ALA A 16 -29.19 -24.44 -6.81
CA ALA A 16 -28.98 -24.95 -8.17
C ALA A 16 -28.60 -23.86 -9.18
N ARG A 17 -29.13 -22.65 -9.00
CA ARG A 17 -28.79 -21.46 -9.81
C ARG A 17 -27.34 -21.02 -9.64
N LEU A 18 -26.81 -21.09 -8.41
CA LEU A 18 -25.44 -20.74 -8.09
C LEU A 18 -24.48 -21.80 -8.64
N ALA A 19 -24.79 -23.09 -8.46
CA ALA A 19 -24.03 -24.18 -9.06
C ALA A 19 -23.97 -24.08 -10.60
N ALA A 20 -25.11 -23.77 -11.24
CA ALA A 20 -25.16 -23.54 -12.69
C ALA A 20 -24.35 -22.30 -13.13
N ALA A 21 -24.43 -21.20 -12.37
CA ALA A 21 -23.66 -19.99 -12.64
C ALA A 21 -22.14 -20.25 -12.52
N PHE A 22 -21.69 -20.91 -11.46
CA PHE A 22 -20.29 -21.30 -11.30
C PHE A 22 -19.83 -22.27 -12.39
N GLY A 23 -20.69 -23.22 -12.80
CA GLY A 23 -20.42 -24.11 -13.94
C GLY A 23 -20.21 -23.35 -15.25
N SER A 24 -21.06 -22.35 -15.53
CA SER A 24 -20.92 -21.50 -16.73
C SER A 24 -19.67 -20.62 -16.72
N LEU A 25 -19.26 -20.11 -15.56
CA LEU A 25 -18.03 -19.33 -15.40
C LEU A 25 -16.78 -20.19 -15.57
N GLN A 26 -16.79 -21.40 -15.01
CA GLN A 26 -15.69 -22.35 -15.19
C GLN A 26 -15.61 -22.91 -16.60
N ALA A 27 -16.73 -23.01 -17.34
CA ALA A 27 -16.71 -23.43 -18.73
C ALA A 27 -15.95 -22.43 -19.62
N ALA A 28 -15.95 -21.15 -19.26
CA ALA A 28 -15.14 -20.11 -19.88
C ALA A 28 -13.69 -20.14 -19.36
N ARG A 29 -13.03 -21.32 -19.35
CA ARG A 29 -11.58 -21.39 -19.04
C ARG A 29 -10.83 -20.65 -20.13
N VAL A 30 -10.39 -19.44 -19.82
CA VAL A 30 -9.47 -18.70 -20.66
C VAL A 30 -8.15 -19.45 -20.65
N PHE A 31 -7.79 -20.04 -21.79
CA PHE A 31 -6.48 -20.64 -21.96
C PHE A 31 -5.43 -19.53 -21.90
N VAL A 32 -4.58 -19.58 -20.87
CA VAL A 32 -3.42 -18.69 -20.73
C VAL A 32 -2.21 -19.45 -21.29
N PRO A 33 -1.59 -18.97 -22.39
CA PRO A 33 -0.38 -19.60 -22.91
C PRO A 33 0.74 -19.59 -21.86
N PRO A 34 1.51 -20.68 -21.71
CA PRO A 34 2.58 -20.77 -20.70
C PRO A 34 3.61 -19.63 -20.79
N ALA A 35 3.84 -19.09 -21.99
CA ALA A 35 4.73 -17.95 -22.20
C ALA A 35 4.22 -16.65 -21.55
N VAL A 36 2.91 -16.44 -21.52
CA VAL A 36 2.28 -15.26 -20.90
C VAL A 36 2.35 -15.38 -19.39
N ASP A 37 2.04 -16.56 -18.85
CA ASP A 37 2.16 -16.84 -17.41
C ASP A 37 3.61 -16.62 -16.92
N ALA A 38 4.58 -17.16 -17.66
CA ALA A 38 6.00 -16.94 -17.37
C ALA A 38 6.43 -15.46 -17.49
N ALA A 39 5.80 -14.67 -18.37
CA ALA A 39 6.06 -13.24 -18.46
C ALA A 39 5.50 -12.48 -17.25
N VAL A 40 4.28 -12.81 -16.82
CA VAL A 40 3.65 -12.23 -15.62
C VAL A 40 4.47 -12.56 -14.37
N LEU A 41 4.89 -13.82 -14.20
CA LEU A 41 5.73 -14.24 -13.07
C LEU A 41 7.07 -13.49 -13.03
N ARG A 42 7.72 -13.29 -14.19
CA ARG A 42 8.96 -12.50 -14.26
C ARG A 42 8.74 -11.04 -13.89
N ALA A 43 7.67 -10.42 -14.39
CA ALA A 43 7.33 -9.04 -14.06
C ALA A 43 7.02 -8.86 -12.57
N ALA A 44 6.23 -9.77 -11.99
CA ALA A 44 5.91 -9.77 -10.56
C ALA A 44 7.17 -9.95 -9.70
N ARG A 45 8.09 -10.86 -10.09
CA ARG A 45 9.38 -11.05 -9.41
C ARG A 45 10.22 -9.78 -9.44
N ALA A 46 10.35 -9.15 -10.61
CA ALA A 46 11.12 -7.92 -10.78
C ALA A 46 10.56 -6.76 -9.94
N HIS A 47 9.24 -6.63 -9.90
CA HIS A 47 8.56 -5.62 -9.08
C HIS A 47 8.80 -5.83 -7.59
N PHE A 48 8.73 -7.09 -7.12
CA PHE A 48 8.98 -7.43 -5.72
C PHE A 48 10.45 -7.25 -5.32
N GLU A 49 11.39 -7.58 -6.21
CA GLU A 49 12.82 -7.34 -6.00
C GLU A 49 13.17 -5.85 -5.96
N ALA A 50 12.52 -5.01 -6.78
CA ALA A 50 12.70 -3.57 -6.74
C ALA A 50 12.25 -2.98 -5.39
N HIS A 51 11.15 -3.50 -4.83
CA HIS A 51 10.64 -3.11 -3.51
C HIS A 51 11.45 -3.68 -2.34
N GLN A 52 12.08 -4.85 -2.51
CA GLN A 52 12.99 -5.40 -1.49
C GLN A 52 14.36 -4.73 -1.47
N ARG A 53 14.89 -4.31 -2.64
CA ARG A 53 16.18 -3.59 -2.72
C ARG A 53 16.10 -2.21 -2.06
N SER A 54 14.92 -1.59 -2.05
CA SER A 54 14.67 -0.33 -1.34
C SER A 54 14.52 -0.50 0.18
N ALA A 55 14.40 -1.74 0.68
CA ALA A 55 14.30 -2.05 2.11
C ALA A 55 15.60 -2.59 2.73
N ARG A 56 16.72 -2.68 1.99
CA ARG A 56 18.02 -3.02 2.55
C ARG A 56 18.78 -1.75 2.96
N PRO A 57 19.25 -1.61 4.22
CA PRO A 57 20.24 -0.59 4.54
C PRO A 57 21.49 -0.85 3.71
N VAL A 58 22.10 0.22 3.20
CA VAL A 58 23.22 0.24 2.26
C VAL A 58 24.49 -0.37 2.89
N ALA A 59 24.50 -1.68 3.06
CA ALA A 59 25.66 -2.47 3.48
C ALA A 59 26.32 -3.06 2.23
N GLY A 60 26.87 -2.19 1.38
CA GLY A 60 27.35 -2.64 0.08
C GLY A 60 28.06 -1.61 -0.78
N SER A 61 28.80 -0.66 -0.19
CA SER A 61 29.75 0.14 -0.97
C SER A 61 30.93 0.69 -0.15
N LEU A 62 31.33 0.02 0.93
CA LEU A 62 32.58 0.37 1.65
C LEU A 62 33.78 -0.46 1.16
N ALA A 63 33.56 -1.67 0.63
CA ALA A 63 34.66 -2.51 0.13
C ALA A 63 35.31 -1.97 -1.16
N GLY A 64 34.55 -1.27 -2.01
CA GLY A 64 35.06 -0.65 -3.24
C GLY A 64 35.78 0.69 -3.03
N LEU A 65 35.48 1.40 -1.93
CA LEU A 65 36.10 2.69 -1.59
C LEU A 65 37.45 2.54 -0.85
N LEU A 66 37.76 1.35 -0.32
CA LEU A 66 38.98 1.13 0.46
C LEU A 66 40.20 0.72 -0.38
N ASN A 67 40.05 0.45 -1.69
CA ASN A 67 41.17 -0.02 -2.52
C ASN A 67 41.75 1.01 -3.50
N SER A 68 41.24 2.25 -3.53
CA SER A 68 41.70 3.29 -4.48
C SER A 68 42.45 4.46 -3.83
N ALA A 69 42.85 4.37 -2.57
CA ALA A 69 43.54 5.48 -1.89
C ALA A 69 44.80 5.08 -1.11
N ARG A 70 45.43 3.96 -1.47
CA ARG A 70 46.79 3.61 -1.01
C ARG A 70 47.91 4.31 -1.80
N ALA A 71 47.55 5.31 -2.61
CA ALA A 71 48.47 6.00 -3.51
C ALA A 71 48.21 7.50 -3.59
N ARG A 72 48.32 8.22 -2.47
CA ARG A 72 49.15 9.44 -2.45
C ARG A 72 49.34 9.98 -1.05
N TRP A 73 50.58 9.86 -0.64
CA TRP A 73 51.17 10.49 0.52
C TRP A 73 50.98 12.02 0.51
N LEU A 74 50.79 12.55 1.73
CA LEU A 74 51.18 13.88 2.22
C LEU A 74 50.51 15.11 1.57
N ARG A 75 49.58 15.76 2.30
CA ARG A 75 49.70 17.17 2.74
C ARG A 75 48.45 17.71 3.47
N ALA A 76 48.72 18.30 4.64
CA ALA A 76 48.05 19.43 5.31
C ALA A 76 46.70 19.20 6.05
N PRO A 77 46.50 19.86 7.21
CA PRO A 77 45.39 19.64 8.14
C PRO A 77 44.11 20.33 7.63
N ALA A 78 43.38 19.69 6.73
CA ALA A 78 42.10 20.20 6.21
C ALA A 78 40.91 19.26 6.49
N ILE A 79 41.06 18.31 7.43
CA ILE A 79 40.07 17.25 7.67
C ILE A 79 38.95 17.71 8.64
N ALA A 80 39.20 18.74 9.45
CA ALA A 80 38.21 19.20 10.44
C ALA A 80 37.02 19.95 9.81
N LEU A 81 37.23 20.71 8.73
CA LEU A 81 36.15 21.47 8.07
C LEU A 81 35.27 20.59 7.17
N GLY A 82 35.85 19.57 6.53
CA GLY A 82 35.10 18.66 5.67
C GLY A 82 34.09 17.81 6.44
N ALA A 83 34.47 17.29 7.61
CA ALA A 83 33.58 16.47 8.43
C ALA A 83 32.37 17.28 8.97
N LEU A 84 32.59 18.54 9.34
CA LEU A 84 31.55 19.42 9.87
C LEU A 84 30.57 19.86 8.78
N ALA A 85 31.07 20.09 7.55
CA ALA A 85 30.23 20.36 6.39
C ALA A 85 29.37 19.14 6.00
N VAL A 86 29.93 17.93 6.02
CA VAL A 86 29.17 16.70 5.76
C VAL A 86 28.10 16.48 6.83
N LEU A 87 28.43 16.67 8.10
CA LEU A 87 27.45 16.57 9.19
C LEU A 87 26.34 17.62 9.04
N ALA A 88 26.69 18.87 8.72
CA ALA A 88 25.71 19.93 8.47
C ALA A 88 24.78 19.58 7.30
N ILE A 89 25.32 19.02 6.20
CA ILE A 89 24.52 18.58 5.06
C ILE A 89 23.59 17.42 5.46
N VAL A 90 24.08 16.42 6.21
CA VAL A 90 23.24 15.31 6.68
C VAL A 90 22.13 15.79 7.62
N VAL A 91 22.45 16.71 8.54
CA VAL A 91 21.46 17.31 9.46
C VAL A 91 20.45 18.15 8.70
N VAL A 92 20.89 19.02 7.78
CA VAL A 92 19.99 19.86 6.98
C VAL A 92 19.14 18.99 6.06
N THR A 93 19.70 17.96 5.43
CA THR A 93 18.96 17.06 4.53
C THR A 93 18.00 16.18 5.30
N GLY A 94 18.41 15.64 6.45
CA GLY A 94 17.54 14.89 7.36
C GLY A 94 16.40 15.74 7.92
N LEU A 95 16.71 16.97 8.36
CA LEU A 95 15.72 17.93 8.82
C LEU A 95 14.77 18.33 7.68
N ARG A 96 15.28 18.54 6.47
CA ARG A 96 14.46 18.78 5.27
C ARG A 96 13.53 17.62 5.00
N ILE A 97 14.00 16.36 5.01
CA ILE A 97 13.15 15.18 4.77
C ILE A 97 12.05 15.06 5.83
N VAL A 98 12.36 15.33 7.10
CA VAL A 98 11.35 15.34 8.18
C VAL A 98 10.36 16.49 8.01
N MET A 99 10.82 17.68 7.63
CA MET A 99 9.98 18.86 7.38
C MET A 99 9.21 18.81 6.05
N THR A 100 9.69 18.06 5.06
CA THR A 100 9.04 17.83 3.75
C THR A 100 8.30 16.50 3.71
N ARG A 101 8.14 15.80 4.83
CA ARG A 101 7.01 14.89 4.96
C ARG A 101 5.78 15.76 4.87
N SER A 102 5.29 15.92 3.64
CA SER A 102 3.95 16.40 3.37
C SER A 102 3.04 15.54 4.22
N VAL A 103 2.61 16.09 5.36
CA VAL A 103 1.44 15.57 6.05
C VAL A 103 0.35 15.72 5.00
N SER A 104 0.07 14.62 4.28
CA SER A 104 -1.11 14.54 3.44
C SER A 104 -2.23 15.01 4.33
N GLN A 105 -2.79 16.19 4.05
CA GLN A 105 -3.81 16.74 4.91
C GLN A 105 -4.92 15.69 4.96
N PRO A 106 -5.37 15.29 6.16
CA PRO A 106 -6.44 14.31 6.29
C PRO A 106 -7.59 14.87 5.46
N THR A 107 -7.93 14.15 4.39
CA THR A 107 -9.09 14.51 3.59
C THR A 107 -10.32 14.19 4.42
N LYS A 108 -11.42 14.91 4.22
CA LYS A 108 -12.67 14.62 4.98
C LYS A 108 -13.11 13.15 4.87
N ALA A 109 -12.70 12.47 3.80
CA ALA A 109 -12.98 11.06 3.53
C ALA A 109 -11.99 10.07 4.19
N ASP A 110 -10.89 10.53 4.78
CA ASP A 110 -9.95 9.71 5.57
C ASP A 110 -10.48 9.64 7.02
N ILE A 111 -11.25 8.60 7.29
CA ILE A 111 -12.02 8.45 8.53
C ILE A 111 -11.13 7.88 9.64
N ASP A 112 -10.18 7.01 9.29
CA ASP A 112 -9.25 6.38 10.24
C ASP A 112 -7.94 7.15 10.43
N GLN A 113 -7.72 8.24 9.68
CA GLN A 113 -6.56 9.13 9.73
C GLN A 113 -5.24 8.45 9.36
N ASN A 114 -5.30 7.43 8.49
CA ASN A 114 -4.12 6.72 8.01
C ASN A 114 -3.41 7.44 6.85
N GLY A 115 -3.96 8.55 6.36
CA GLY A 115 -3.42 9.36 5.27
C GLY A 115 -3.77 8.85 3.86
N ARG A 116 -4.68 7.88 3.75
CA ARG A 116 -5.23 7.33 2.50
C ARG A 116 -6.76 7.34 2.61
N VAL A 117 -7.42 7.24 1.46
CA VAL A 117 -8.88 7.06 1.39
C VAL A 117 -9.12 5.75 0.66
N ASP A 118 -9.59 4.74 1.40
CA ASP A 118 -9.90 3.43 0.85
C ASP A 118 -11.26 2.89 1.34
N ILE A 119 -11.57 1.62 1.02
CA ILE A 119 -12.85 1.02 1.40
C ILE A 119 -12.96 0.78 2.92
N LEU A 120 -11.84 0.74 3.64
CA LEU A 120 -11.80 0.59 5.09
C LEU A 120 -12.28 1.86 5.78
N ASP A 121 -12.06 3.04 5.21
CA ASP A 121 -12.64 4.29 5.69
C ASP A 121 -14.17 4.28 5.65
N ALA A 122 -14.74 3.80 4.53
CA ALA A 122 -16.19 3.64 4.39
C ALA A 122 -16.74 2.63 5.42
N PHE A 123 -16.02 1.53 5.65
CA PHE A 123 -16.38 0.55 6.67
C PHE A 123 -16.29 1.12 8.09
N ALA A 124 -15.25 1.89 8.40
CA ALA A 124 -15.05 2.53 9.71
C ALA A 124 -16.18 3.53 10.01
N LEU A 125 -16.60 4.30 9.01
CA LEU A 125 -17.74 5.21 9.11
C LEU A 125 -19.05 4.45 9.35
N SER A 126 -19.34 3.44 8.53
CA SER A 126 -20.54 2.58 8.67
C SER A 126 -20.64 1.92 10.04
N ARG A 127 -19.52 1.39 10.54
CA ARG A 127 -19.43 0.78 11.88
C ARG A 127 -19.67 1.81 12.97
N SER A 128 -19.17 3.04 12.82
CA SER A 128 -19.34 4.10 13.81
C SER A 128 -20.79 4.57 13.89
N LEU A 129 -21.48 4.67 12.75
CA LEU A 129 -22.92 4.95 12.68
C LEU A 129 -23.75 3.84 13.31
N SER A 130 -23.43 2.57 12.99
CA SER A 130 -24.12 1.40 13.54
C SER A 130 -23.93 1.24 15.06
N ALA A 131 -22.76 1.63 15.57
CA ALA A 131 -22.46 1.62 17.00
C ALA A 131 -23.14 2.76 17.78
N GLY A 132 -23.91 3.63 17.11
CA GLY A 132 -24.59 4.76 17.74
C GLY A 132 -23.62 5.81 18.30
N ARG A 133 -22.38 5.88 17.80
CA ARG A 133 -21.46 6.95 18.19
C ARG A 133 -21.98 8.28 17.65
N PRO A 134 -21.85 9.38 18.41
CA PRO A 134 -22.23 10.69 17.91
C PRO A 134 -21.39 11.00 16.66
N PRO A 135 -22.04 11.26 15.51
CA PRO A 135 -21.33 11.57 14.28
C PRO A 135 -20.57 12.88 14.43
N ARG A 136 -19.35 12.90 13.90
CA ARG A 136 -18.54 14.12 13.87
C ARG A 136 -18.92 14.92 12.63
N PRO A 137 -19.13 16.24 12.71
CA PRO A 137 -19.42 17.07 11.53
C PRO A 137 -18.36 16.98 10.42
N ALA A 138 -17.13 16.58 10.77
CA ALA A 138 -16.06 16.35 9.80
C ALA A 138 -16.29 15.13 8.90
N TRP A 139 -17.20 14.21 9.28
CA TRP A 139 -17.56 13.00 8.53
C TRP A 139 -18.71 13.22 7.55
N ASP A 140 -19.23 14.45 7.45
CA ASP A 140 -20.11 14.87 6.36
C ASP A 140 -19.23 15.08 5.11
N VAL A 141 -19.14 14.02 4.31
CA VAL A 141 -18.32 13.94 3.11
C VAL A 141 -19.09 14.49 1.91
N ASN A 142 -20.42 14.37 1.91
CA ASN A 142 -21.27 14.83 0.82
C ASN A 142 -21.69 16.32 0.95
N GLY A 143 -21.53 16.92 2.13
CA GLY A 143 -21.81 18.33 2.44
C GLY A 143 -23.29 18.65 2.69
N ASP A 144 -24.14 17.68 3.01
CA ASP A 144 -25.58 17.87 3.21
C ASP A 144 -25.98 18.24 4.64
N GLY A 145 -25.00 18.33 5.55
CA GLY A 145 -25.19 18.69 6.95
C GLY A 145 -25.66 17.55 7.84
N LEU A 146 -25.84 16.35 7.29
CA LEU A 146 -26.15 15.13 8.03
C LEU A 146 -25.01 14.13 7.82
N VAL A 147 -24.70 13.34 8.84
CA VAL A 147 -23.72 12.25 8.71
C VAL A 147 -24.50 10.95 8.72
N ASP A 148 -24.69 10.37 7.55
CA ASP A 148 -25.50 9.17 7.38
C ASP A 148 -24.91 8.17 6.37
N GLN A 149 -25.72 7.22 5.93
CA GLN A 149 -25.29 6.17 5.01
C GLN A 149 -24.90 6.69 3.61
N ARG A 150 -25.31 7.91 3.26
CA ARG A 150 -24.91 8.60 2.02
C ARG A 150 -23.44 9.00 2.08
N ASP A 151 -22.92 9.38 3.23
CA ASP A 151 -21.48 9.67 3.40
C ASP A 151 -20.64 8.40 3.24
N VAL A 152 -21.12 7.27 3.76
CA VAL A 152 -20.48 5.96 3.56
C VAL A 152 -20.37 5.65 2.06
N ALA A 153 -21.46 5.84 1.31
CA ALA A 153 -21.46 5.64 -0.13
C ALA A 153 -20.53 6.63 -0.86
N ALA A 154 -20.45 7.88 -0.41
CA ALA A 154 -19.56 8.88 -0.96
C ALA A 154 -18.08 8.45 -0.81
N VAL A 155 -17.66 8.04 0.39
CA VAL A 155 -16.31 7.53 0.66
C VAL A 155 -16.02 6.28 -0.18
N ALA A 156 -16.94 5.33 -0.22
CA ALA A 156 -16.76 4.10 -1.01
C ALA A 156 -16.62 4.40 -2.51
N SER A 157 -17.43 5.32 -3.04
CA SER A 157 -17.34 5.73 -4.44
C SER A 157 -15.99 6.38 -4.75
N GLN A 158 -15.46 7.19 -3.84
CA GLN A 158 -14.16 7.83 -3.97
C GLN A 158 -13.02 6.81 -3.94
N ALA A 159 -13.10 5.80 -3.06
CA ALA A 159 -12.13 4.70 -2.99
C ALA A 159 -12.08 3.84 -4.28
N VAL A 160 -13.23 3.69 -4.95
CA VAL A 160 -13.35 2.85 -6.17
C VAL A 160 -13.00 3.61 -7.44
N ARG A 161 -12.87 4.94 -7.42
CA ARG A 161 -12.41 5.71 -8.58
C ARG A 161 -10.99 5.29 -8.95
N LEU A 162 -10.89 4.33 -9.88
CA LEU A 162 -9.65 3.98 -10.53
C LEU A 162 -9.15 5.24 -11.22
N ASN A 163 -7.99 5.71 -10.77
CA ASN A 163 -7.24 6.74 -11.45
C ASN A 163 -6.83 6.13 -12.81
N ASN A 164 -7.66 6.32 -13.84
CA ASN A 164 -7.30 5.96 -15.21
C ASN A 164 -6.09 6.83 -15.56
N GLY A 165 -4.90 6.24 -15.45
CA GLY A 165 -3.65 6.91 -15.80
C GLY A 165 -3.71 7.42 -17.25
N PRO A 166 -2.99 8.51 -17.57
CA PRO A 166 -3.08 9.15 -18.87
C PRO A 166 -2.55 8.20 -19.95
N GLY A 167 -3.47 7.63 -20.73
CA GLY A 167 -3.21 7.10 -22.06
C GLY A 167 -3.80 8.07 -23.08
N ALA A 168 -3.04 9.11 -23.41
CA ALA A 168 -3.23 9.96 -24.57
C ALA A 168 -1.86 10.28 -25.16
#